data_AF-A0A1I3JFD9-F1
#
_entry.id   AF-A0A1I3JFD9-F1
#
_cell.length_a   1.000
_cell.length_b   1.000
_cell.length_c   1.000
_cell.angle_alpha   90.00
_cell.angle_beta   90.00
_cell.angle_gamma   90.00
#
_symmetry.space_group_name_H-M   'P 1'
#
loop_
_entity.id
_entity.type
_entity.pdbx_description
1 polymer ?
#
loop_
_entity_poly.entity_id
_entity_poly.type
_entity_poly.pdbx_seq_one_letter_code
_entity_poly.pdbx_strand_id
1 'polypeptide(L)'
;MKKMGNLPRKLTVLFFLILLCSKAGALTITDVSSVLGDLFSSMTDSNEGTTSFRSLLVPFGGRTESLGNAYTGLCDDISYLRYNPAAGAIQKETQIALFHNAWIADSKLESLAFTTRFKNIPHLSYGGYISCFYLPFTEYDFFGDRVAANYYTESIAAINASYNVLAGYDFKGLASGITVKAGWRGMPDYTDNETGAIIAGSGIKQSAFAIMADLGFMLQFNFLKFYSSRDPNVRIGFSAQNVGVALTGFGDEIKLDDPLPTTVAAGISVKLIKPITVSADFVQPLNLQNINSYQIPYFNSGVSIQFASFVSLLAGFSLKGANPRISTGFEFEVAKIRLNMNYTLDLTTSAAPVNRISLSAKLLLGDKGRSVIDAQVDEYYQIGLKYYADAKWEDAILVWEEAIKLNKRFDPAIQGIQSARYQIEMFQMIQDSLQLDQDY
;
A
#
# COMPACT_ATOMS: atom_id res chain seq x y z
N MET A 1 18.87 -0.29 43.02
CA MET A 1 20.15 0.26 42.52
C MET A 1 19.94 0.94 41.16
N LYS A 2 20.33 2.22 41.08
CA LYS A 2 20.50 3.16 39.94
C LYS A 2 19.43 3.27 38.82
N LYS A 3 18.79 4.44 38.80
CA LYS A 3 17.90 5.03 37.77
C LYS A 3 18.57 5.10 36.38
N MET A 4 18.03 4.39 35.38
CA MET A 4 18.36 4.51 33.94
C MET A 4 17.42 5.50 33.20
N GLY A 5 17.08 6.63 33.83
CA GLY A 5 15.98 7.49 33.36
C GLY A 5 16.30 8.56 32.29
N ASN A 6 17.56 8.79 31.89
CA ASN A 6 17.90 9.98 31.11
C ASN A 6 18.83 9.75 29.89
N LEU A 7 19.22 8.50 29.60
CA LEU A 7 20.15 8.22 28.50
C LEU A 7 19.53 8.34 27.09
N PRO A 8 18.29 7.85 26.81
CA PRO A 8 17.73 7.97 25.47
C PRO A 8 17.40 9.42 25.09
N ARG A 9 16.97 10.23 26.06
CA ARG A 9 16.63 11.65 25.85
C ARG A 9 17.85 12.52 25.53
N LYS A 10 19.02 12.19 26.08
CA LYS A 10 20.29 12.87 25.79
C LYS A 10 20.87 12.49 24.43
N LEU A 11 20.69 11.25 23.97
CA LEU A 11 21.09 10.84 22.62
C LEU A 11 20.22 11.50 21.54
N THR A 12 18.91 11.66 21.76
CA THR A 12 18.03 12.34 20.79
C THR A 12 18.37 13.82 20.66
N VAL A 13 18.67 14.49 21.77
CA VAL A 13 19.09 15.90 21.77
C VAL A 13 20.47 16.05 21.13
N LEU A 14 21.41 15.12 21.37
CA LEU A 14 22.74 15.15 20.74
C LEU A 14 22.65 14.90 19.23
N PHE A 15 21.80 13.98 18.77
CA PHE A 15 21.57 13.74 17.35
C PHE A 15 20.92 14.95 16.65
N PHE A 16 19.96 15.61 17.32
CA PHE A 16 19.36 16.86 16.83
C PHE A 16 20.35 18.03 16.83
N LEU A 17 21.24 18.13 17.82
CA LEU A 17 22.29 19.15 17.88
C LEU A 17 23.40 18.94 16.85
N ILE A 18 23.71 17.68 16.50
CA ILE A 18 24.66 17.36 15.42
C ILE A 18 24.07 17.73 14.05
N LEU A 19 22.76 17.54 13.85
CA LEU A 19 22.03 18.02 12.66
C LEU A 19 21.91 19.56 12.60
N LEU A 20 21.96 20.24 13.73
CA LEU A 20 21.96 21.72 13.82
C LEU A 20 23.38 22.33 13.72
N CYS A 21 24.45 21.54 13.87
CA CYS A 21 25.85 22.00 13.83
C CYS A 21 26.56 21.78 12.50
N SER A 22 25.94 21.10 11.52
CA SER A 22 26.40 21.21 10.14
C SER A 22 26.16 22.66 9.70
N LYS A 23 27.23 23.33 9.23
CA LYS A 23 27.11 24.66 8.61
C LYS A 23 26.18 24.53 7.41
N ALA A 24 24.88 24.76 7.62
CA ALA A 24 23.92 24.94 6.55
C ALA A 24 24.27 26.27 5.87
N GLY A 25 25.20 26.22 4.91
CA GLY A 25 25.31 27.27 3.92
C GLY A 25 23.94 27.47 3.29
N ALA A 26 23.58 28.70 2.99
CA ALA A 26 22.36 29.03 2.26
C ALA A 26 22.46 28.46 0.84
N LEU A 27 22.24 27.15 0.68
CA LEU A 27 22.12 26.49 -0.61
C LEU A 27 20.76 26.88 -1.18
N THR A 28 20.77 27.42 -2.40
CA THR A 28 19.52 27.59 -3.14
C THR A 28 19.01 26.21 -3.56
N ILE A 29 17.70 26.07 -3.79
CA ILE A 29 17.10 24.81 -4.26
C ILE A 29 17.82 24.31 -5.54
N THR A 30 18.26 25.24 -6.39
CA THR A 30 19.03 24.96 -7.60
C THR A 30 20.39 24.31 -7.31
N ASP A 31 21.12 24.80 -6.29
CA ASP A 31 22.40 24.21 -5.88
C ASP A 31 22.21 22.78 -5.36
N VAL A 32 21.16 22.56 -4.55
CA VAL A 32 20.81 21.23 -4.05
C VAL A 32 20.45 20.28 -5.21
N SER A 33 19.64 20.73 -6.16
CA SER A 33 19.28 19.93 -7.34
C SER A 33 20.49 19.55 -8.19
N SER A 34 21.46 20.47 -8.38
CA SER A 34 22.68 20.19 -9.13
C SER A 34 23.56 19.14 -8.44
N VAL A 35 23.80 19.28 -7.13
CA VAL A 35 24.59 18.32 -6.34
C VAL A 35 23.92 16.95 -6.31
N LEU A 36 22.59 16.90 -6.18
CA LEU A 36 21.83 15.65 -6.23
C LEU A 36 21.89 15.02 -7.63
N GLY A 37 21.77 15.81 -8.70
CA GLY A 37 21.90 15.34 -10.08
C GLY A 37 23.27 14.72 -10.35
N ASP A 38 24.35 15.37 -9.91
CA ASP A 38 25.71 14.86 -10.05
C ASP A 38 25.92 13.57 -9.26
N LEU A 39 25.45 13.53 -8.00
CA LEU A 39 25.58 12.38 -7.10
C LEU A 39 24.90 11.12 -7.65
N PHE A 40 23.78 11.27 -8.35
CA PHE A 40 22.98 10.15 -8.88
C PHE A 40 23.05 9.99 -10.40
N SER A 41 23.91 10.73 -11.08
CA SER A 41 24.08 10.70 -12.54
C SER A 41 24.32 9.28 -13.10
N SER A 42 25.06 8.43 -12.36
CA SER A 42 25.32 7.03 -12.72
C SER A 42 24.09 6.12 -12.68
N MET A 43 22.97 6.61 -12.14
CA MET A 43 21.68 5.91 -12.11
C MET A 43 20.75 6.31 -13.25
N THR A 44 21.24 7.11 -14.23
CA THR A 44 20.47 7.43 -15.43
C THR A 44 20.26 6.19 -16.27
N ASP A 45 19.02 5.98 -16.73
CA ASP A 45 18.62 4.79 -17.46
C ASP A 45 18.25 5.14 -18.91
N SER A 46 18.86 4.45 -19.88
CA SER A 46 18.57 4.65 -21.30
C SER A 46 17.16 4.20 -21.71
N ASN A 47 16.53 3.32 -20.92
CA ASN A 47 15.19 2.79 -21.16
C ASN A 47 14.10 3.60 -20.44
N GLU A 48 14.45 4.70 -19.78
CA GLU A 48 13.47 5.59 -19.17
C GLU A 48 12.57 6.22 -20.24
N GLY A 49 11.27 6.37 -19.94
CA GLY A 49 10.31 6.94 -20.88
C GLY A 49 9.84 6.02 -22.01
N THR A 50 10.22 4.75 -22.04
CA THR A 50 9.84 3.79 -23.11
C THR A 50 8.48 3.09 -22.90
N THR A 51 7.68 3.53 -21.92
CA THR A 51 6.39 2.90 -21.57
C THR A 51 5.19 3.78 -21.91
N SER A 52 4.09 3.15 -22.32
CA SER A 52 2.77 3.78 -22.46
C SER A 52 2.07 3.93 -21.10
N PHE A 53 0.86 4.51 -21.08
CA PHE A 53 0.00 4.64 -19.90
C PHE A 53 0.72 5.13 -18.64
N ARG A 54 1.38 6.28 -18.73
CA ARG A 54 2.24 6.80 -17.65
C ARG A 54 1.44 7.20 -16.42
N SER A 55 0.11 7.37 -16.52
CA SER A 55 -0.75 7.59 -15.35
C SER A 55 -0.73 6.41 -14.35
N LEU A 56 -0.28 5.22 -14.77
CA LEU A 56 -0.10 4.06 -13.88
C LEU A 56 1.11 4.20 -12.95
N LEU A 57 2.10 5.00 -13.33
CA LEU A 57 3.26 5.33 -12.48
C LEU A 57 2.92 6.34 -11.38
N VAL A 58 1.72 6.92 -11.46
CA VAL A 58 1.25 7.93 -10.52
C VAL A 58 0.65 7.26 -9.28
N PRO A 59 1.14 7.57 -8.08
CA PRO A 59 0.59 7.01 -6.85
C PRO A 59 -0.83 7.51 -6.52
N PHE A 60 -1.50 6.81 -5.60
CA PHE A 60 -2.81 7.25 -5.08
C PHE A 60 -2.67 8.29 -3.97
N GLY A 61 -2.97 9.54 -4.30
CA GLY A 61 -3.02 10.65 -3.36
C GLY A 61 -1.73 10.84 -2.57
N GLY A 62 -1.86 11.59 -1.48
CA GLY A 62 -0.69 12.01 -0.72
C GLY A 62 -0.05 10.95 0.17
N ARG A 63 -0.79 9.94 0.67
CA ARG A 63 -0.24 9.06 1.73
C ARG A 63 0.90 8.20 1.21
N THR A 64 0.70 7.56 0.06
CA THR A 64 1.71 6.68 -0.53
C THR A 64 2.89 7.51 -1.05
N GLU A 65 2.63 8.69 -1.62
CA GLU A 65 3.69 9.66 -1.96
C GLU A 65 4.51 10.07 -0.74
N SER A 66 3.86 10.42 0.38
CA SER A 66 4.53 10.85 1.61
C SER A 66 5.46 9.80 2.19
N LEU A 67 5.19 8.53 1.93
CA LEU A 67 5.98 7.38 2.36
C LEU A 67 6.97 6.93 1.27
N GLY A 68 7.32 7.82 0.34
CA GLY A 68 8.30 7.54 -0.71
C GLY A 68 7.87 6.42 -1.66
N ASN A 69 6.56 6.13 -1.75
CA ASN A 69 6.01 4.97 -2.46
C ASN A 69 6.44 3.60 -1.91
N ALA A 70 6.99 3.52 -0.69
CA ALA A 70 7.28 2.27 0.00
C ALA A 70 6.01 1.67 0.60
N TYR A 71 5.17 1.09 -0.24
CA TYR A 71 3.82 0.70 0.11
C TYR A 71 3.49 -0.77 -0.12
N THR A 72 4.28 -1.51 -0.90
CA THR A 72 4.08 -2.92 -1.28
C THR A 72 3.95 -3.84 -0.06
N GLY A 73 4.80 -3.63 0.95
CA GLY A 73 4.73 -4.34 2.22
C GLY A 73 3.82 -3.70 3.26
N LEU A 74 3.45 -2.42 3.12
CA LEU A 74 2.63 -1.69 4.09
C LEU A 74 1.13 -1.91 3.84
N CYS A 75 0.64 -1.48 2.68
CA CYS A 75 -0.74 -1.61 2.17
C CYS A 75 -1.83 -1.66 3.26
N ASP A 76 -1.83 -0.71 4.20
CA ASP A 76 -2.72 -0.73 5.36
C ASP A 76 -4.00 0.09 5.18
N ASP A 77 -4.24 0.58 3.95
CA ASP A 77 -5.47 1.23 3.53
C ASP A 77 -5.81 0.91 2.06
N ILE A 78 -6.94 1.47 1.58
CA ILE A 78 -7.46 1.31 0.22
C ILE A 78 -6.47 1.58 -0.92
N SER A 79 -5.37 2.29 -0.66
CA SER A 79 -4.34 2.54 -1.67
C SER A 79 -3.66 1.24 -2.14
N TYR A 80 -3.83 0.13 -1.40
CA TYR A 80 -3.34 -1.19 -1.81
C TYR A 80 -3.78 -1.61 -3.21
N LEU A 81 -4.92 -1.10 -3.71
CA LEU A 81 -5.45 -1.41 -5.03
C LEU A 81 -4.48 -1.09 -6.18
N ARG A 82 -3.52 -0.18 -5.96
CA ARG A 82 -2.43 0.15 -6.90
C ARG A 82 -1.07 -0.46 -6.56
N TYR A 83 -0.92 -1.08 -5.39
CA TYR A 83 0.37 -1.57 -4.91
C TYR A 83 0.38 -3.08 -4.74
N ASN A 84 -0.39 -3.61 -3.79
CA ASN A 84 -0.43 -5.04 -3.52
C ASN A 84 -1.88 -5.52 -3.39
N PRO A 85 -2.44 -6.15 -4.44
CA PRO A 85 -3.81 -6.67 -4.46
C PRO A 85 -4.17 -7.59 -3.30
N ALA A 86 -3.21 -8.30 -2.70
CA ALA A 86 -3.46 -9.21 -1.58
C ALA A 86 -3.95 -8.49 -0.32
N ALA A 87 -3.62 -7.21 -0.16
CA ALA A 87 -3.88 -6.54 1.10
C ALA A 87 -5.37 -6.26 1.35
N GLY A 88 -6.24 -6.42 0.34
CA GLY A 88 -7.69 -6.30 0.49
C GLY A 88 -8.26 -7.21 1.58
N ALA A 89 -7.78 -8.45 1.66
CA ALA A 89 -8.23 -9.48 2.58
C ALA A 89 -7.81 -9.23 4.02
N ILE A 90 -6.89 -8.29 4.25
CA ILE A 90 -6.36 -7.94 5.57
C ILE A 90 -6.75 -6.52 5.99
N GLN A 91 -7.46 -5.76 5.12
CA GLN A 91 -8.01 -4.46 5.49
C GLN A 91 -8.93 -4.60 6.69
N LYS A 92 -8.82 -3.63 7.61
CA LYS A 92 -9.65 -3.59 8.81
C LYS A 92 -11.05 -3.09 8.49
N GLU A 93 -11.12 -2.04 7.70
CA GLU A 93 -12.33 -1.27 7.47
C GLU A 93 -12.73 -1.26 5.99
N THR A 94 -14.03 -1.14 5.77
CA THR A 94 -14.59 -0.75 4.48
C THR A 94 -14.30 0.73 4.24
N GLN A 95 -13.79 1.07 3.06
CA GLN A 95 -13.35 2.43 2.74
C GLN A 95 -13.90 2.88 1.38
N ILE A 96 -14.25 4.16 1.31
CA ILE A 96 -14.41 4.91 0.06
C ILE A 96 -13.37 6.03 0.08
N ALA A 97 -12.67 6.26 -1.03
CA ALA A 97 -11.65 7.30 -1.07
C ALA A 97 -11.69 8.10 -2.36
N LEU A 98 -11.48 9.40 -2.21
CA LEU A 98 -11.17 10.34 -3.28
C LEU A 98 -9.71 10.75 -3.17
N PHE A 99 -9.04 10.79 -4.32
CA PHE A 99 -7.64 11.17 -4.44
C PHE A 99 -7.51 12.24 -5.50
N HIS A 100 -6.72 13.26 -5.20
CA HIS A 100 -6.40 14.36 -6.11
C HIS A 100 -4.89 14.56 -6.11
N ASN A 101 -4.26 14.42 -7.27
CA ASN A 101 -2.85 14.74 -7.46
C ASN A 101 -2.74 15.92 -8.43
N ALA A 102 -1.96 16.94 -8.07
CA ALA A 102 -1.70 18.12 -8.88
C ALA A 102 -0.20 18.32 -9.09
N TRP A 103 0.25 18.19 -10.33
CA TRP A 103 1.66 18.15 -10.71
C TRP A 103 2.01 19.24 -11.74
N ILE A 104 3.21 19.14 -12.33
CA ILE A 104 3.77 20.11 -13.28
C ILE A 104 2.89 20.21 -14.53
N ALA A 105 2.88 21.38 -15.18
CA ALA A 105 2.12 21.66 -16.40
C ALA A 105 0.61 21.44 -16.26
N ASP A 106 0.06 21.75 -15.08
CA ASP A 106 -1.36 21.59 -14.76
C ASP A 106 -1.90 20.16 -14.93
N SER A 107 -1.01 19.17 -14.94
CA SER A 107 -1.38 17.75 -14.98
C SER A 107 -2.06 17.33 -13.67
N LYS A 108 -3.18 16.63 -13.82
CA LYS A 108 -4.02 16.21 -12.69
C LYS A 108 -4.43 14.76 -12.83
N LEU A 109 -4.47 14.05 -11.70
CA LEU A 109 -5.05 12.72 -11.59
C LEU A 109 -6.12 12.75 -10.51
N GLU A 110 -7.36 12.44 -10.90
CA GLU A 110 -8.45 12.18 -9.96
C GLU A 110 -8.66 10.68 -9.83
N SER A 111 -8.92 10.19 -8.62
CA SER A 111 -9.30 8.79 -8.43
C SER A 111 -10.41 8.63 -7.39
N LEU A 112 -11.34 7.73 -7.69
CA LEU A 112 -12.36 7.26 -6.76
C LEU A 112 -12.13 5.77 -6.55
N ALA A 113 -12.00 5.35 -5.30
CA ALA A 113 -11.77 3.96 -4.93
C ALA A 113 -12.78 3.48 -3.88
N PHE A 114 -13.09 2.20 -3.92
CA PHE A 114 -13.87 1.49 -2.90
C PHE A 114 -13.22 0.16 -2.54
N THR A 115 -13.29 -0.21 -1.27
CA THR A 115 -12.92 -1.57 -0.83
C THR A 115 -13.73 -2.02 0.36
N THR A 116 -14.04 -3.32 0.41
CA THR A 116 -14.67 -3.96 1.55
C THR A 116 -14.28 -5.43 1.66
N ARG A 117 -14.40 -5.97 2.88
CA ARG A 117 -14.41 -7.42 3.10
C ARG A 117 -15.83 -7.96 3.17
N PHE A 118 -16.03 -9.19 2.70
CA PHE A 118 -17.28 -9.91 2.84
C PHE A 118 -17.56 -10.20 4.31
N LYS A 119 -18.84 -10.11 4.70
CA LYS A 119 -19.27 -10.47 6.06
C LYS A 119 -19.43 -11.99 6.22
N ASN A 120 -20.03 -12.64 5.22
CA ASN A 120 -20.42 -14.04 5.29
C ASN A 120 -19.32 -15.02 4.88
N ILE A 121 -18.32 -14.54 4.14
CA ILE A 121 -17.15 -15.33 3.74
C ILE A 121 -15.94 -14.68 4.41
N PRO A 122 -15.49 -15.22 5.55
CA PRO A 122 -14.31 -14.71 6.24
C PRO A 122 -13.12 -14.63 5.29
N HIS A 123 -12.26 -13.63 5.50
CA HIS A 123 -11.00 -13.45 4.74
C HIS A 123 -11.13 -13.13 3.24
N LEU A 124 -12.34 -13.08 2.67
CA LEU A 124 -12.56 -12.63 1.29
C LEU A 124 -12.79 -11.11 1.23
N SER A 125 -12.17 -10.43 0.27
CA SER A 125 -12.40 -9.02 -0.02
C SER A 125 -12.71 -8.78 -1.50
N TYR A 126 -13.34 -7.64 -1.75
CA TYR A 126 -13.42 -7.05 -3.07
C TYR A 126 -13.25 -5.53 -3.00
N GLY A 127 -12.87 -4.96 -4.13
CA GLY A 127 -12.71 -3.52 -4.25
C GLY A 127 -12.54 -3.14 -5.71
N GLY A 128 -12.33 -1.86 -5.94
CA GLY A 128 -12.11 -1.33 -7.27
C GLY A 128 -11.88 0.16 -7.22
N TYR A 129 -11.42 0.69 -8.34
CA TYR A 129 -11.23 2.12 -8.50
C TYR A 129 -11.45 2.53 -9.95
N ILE A 130 -11.72 3.82 -10.10
CA ILE A 130 -11.64 4.53 -11.36
C ILE A 130 -10.65 5.69 -11.20
N SER A 131 -9.91 6.00 -12.24
CA SER A 131 -8.94 7.09 -12.27
C SER A 131 -9.01 7.80 -13.60
N CYS A 132 -8.95 9.14 -13.59
CA CYS A 132 -8.89 9.96 -14.79
C CYS A 132 -7.71 10.91 -14.67
N PHE A 133 -6.70 10.68 -15.51
CA PHE A 133 -5.59 11.59 -15.73
C PHE A 133 -5.94 12.54 -16.87
N TYR A 134 -5.65 13.82 -16.70
CA TYR A 134 -5.77 14.79 -17.78
C TYR A 134 -4.65 15.82 -17.71
N LEU A 135 -4.18 16.20 -18.89
CA LEU A 135 -3.16 17.21 -19.10
C LEU A 135 -3.64 18.16 -20.20
N PRO A 136 -3.77 19.47 -19.94
CA PRO A 136 -4.02 20.44 -20.99
C PRO A 136 -2.80 20.48 -21.91
N PHE A 137 -3.05 20.32 -23.21
CA PHE A 137 -2.05 20.36 -24.25
C PHE A 137 -2.38 21.48 -25.23
N THR A 138 -1.38 22.31 -25.52
CA THR A 138 -1.50 23.36 -26.53
C THR A 138 -0.61 22.99 -27.70
N GLU A 139 -1.20 22.94 -28.88
CA GLU A 139 -0.50 22.69 -30.13
C GLU A 139 0.03 24.00 -30.70
N TYR A 140 1.28 23.95 -31.16
CA TYR A 140 1.96 25.06 -31.80
C TYR A 140 2.40 24.62 -33.20
N ASP A 141 2.24 25.49 -34.19
CA ASP A 141 2.76 25.25 -35.54
C ASP A 141 4.28 25.52 -35.63
N PHE A 142 4.85 25.38 -36.83
CA PHE A 142 6.26 25.64 -37.09
C PHE A 142 6.70 27.09 -36.86
N PHE A 143 5.76 28.04 -36.86
CA PHE A 143 6.02 29.45 -36.61
C PHE A 143 5.88 29.81 -35.11
N GLY A 144 5.43 28.86 -34.29
CA GLY A 144 5.20 29.05 -32.85
C GLY A 144 3.84 29.67 -32.55
N ASP A 145 2.93 29.74 -33.54
CA ASP A 145 1.57 30.19 -33.33
C ASP A 145 0.72 29.08 -32.75
N ARG A 146 -0.15 29.43 -31.81
CA ARG A 146 -1.06 28.50 -31.15
C ARG A 146 -2.20 28.13 -32.10
N VAL A 147 -2.25 26.88 -32.52
CA VAL A 147 -3.22 26.39 -33.51
C VAL A 147 -4.36 25.58 -32.89
N ALA A 148 -4.13 24.89 -31.77
CA ALA A 148 -5.18 24.15 -31.07
C ALA A 148 -4.94 24.06 -29.55
N ALA A 149 -6.03 23.82 -28.82
CA ALA A 149 -6.02 23.65 -27.38
C ALA A 149 -6.87 22.43 -27.02
N ASN A 150 -6.23 21.41 -26.48
CA ASN A 150 -6.82 20.09 -26.33
C ASN A 150 -6.42 19.46 -24.99
N TYR A 151 -6.95 18.28 -24.71
CA TYR A 151 -6.59 17.50 -23.54
C TYR A 151 -6.08 16.13 -23.93
N TYR A 152 -4.92 15.78 -23.37
CA TYR A 152 -4.51 14.39 -23.25
C TYR A 152 -5.24 13.76 -22.06
N THR A 153 -5.78 12.55 -22.22
CA THR A 153 -6.47 11.86 -21.12
C THR A 153 -6.06 10.40 -21.01
N GLU A 154 -5.95 9.89 -19.78
CA GLU A 154 -5.87 8.45 -19.50
C GLU A 154 -6.89 8.08 -18.43
N SER A 155 -7.87 7.25 -18.79
CA SER A 155 -8.88 6.72 -17.87
C SER A 155 -8.62 5.26 -17.57
N ILE A 156 -8.56 4.89 -16.29
CA ILE A 156 -8.32 3.51 -15.85
C ILE A 156 -9.44 3.08 -14.91
N ALA A 157 -10.01 1.91 -15.16
CA ALA A 157 -10.95 1.24 -14.27
C ALA A 157 -10.34 -0.09 -13.80
N ALA A 158 -10.56 -0.45 -12.55
CA ALA A 158 -10.00 -1.65 -11.95
C ALA A 158 -10.97 -2.32 -10.99
N ILE A 159 -10.92 -3.66 -10.96
CA ILE A 159 -11.64 -4.51 -10.00
C ILE A 159 -10.66 -5.43 -9.31
N ASN A 160 -10.81 -5.62 -8.01
CA ASN A 160 -9.94 -6.41 -7.16
C ASN A 160 -10.71 -7.50 -6.42
N ALA A 161 -10.10 -8.66 -6.29
CA ALA A 161 -10.50 -9.71 -5.38
C ALA A 161 -9.27 -10.24 -4.63
N SER A 162 -9.41 -10.50 -3.33
CA SER A 162 -8.32 -11.10 -2.56
C SER A 162 -8.84 -11.98 -1.43
N TYR A 163 -8.02 -12.93 -1.02
CA TYR A 163 -8.35 -13.92 -0.01
C TYR A 163 -7.15 -14.20 0.90
N ASN A 164 -7.40 -14.33 2.21
CA ASN A 164 -6.37 -14.67 3.19
C ASN A 164 -6.48 -16.14 3.62
N VAL A 165 -5.54 -16.95 3.14
CA VAL A 165 -5.50 -18.40 3.32
C VAL A 165 -4.87 -18.74 4.66
N LEU A 166 -5.47 -19.71 5.37
CA LEU A 166 -5.00 -20.23 6.65
C LEU A 166 -4.92 -19.22 7.81
N ALA A 167 -5.61 -18.10 7.72
CA ALA A 167 -5.59 -17.08 8.77
C ALA A 167 -6.14 -17.61 10.11
N GLY A 168 -5.31 -17.51 11.16
CA GLY A 168 -5.61 -17.86 12.54
C GLY A 168 -5.11 -16.79 13.52
N TYR A 169 -4.90 -17.18 14.77
CA TYR A 169 -4.40 -16.28 15.82
C TYR A 169 -2.88 -16.13 15.75
N ASP A 170 -2.13 -17.23 15.70
CA ASP A 170 -0.68 -17.23 15.67
C ASP A 170 -0.17 -16.96 14.25
N PHE A 171 -0.63 -17.78 13.30
CA PHE A 171 -0.36 -17.58 11.89
C PHE A 171 -1.42 -16.64 11.30
N LYS A 172 -1.04 -15.41 10.93
CA LYS A 172 -1.99 -14.41 10.39
C LYS A 172 -2.45 -14.68 8.95
N GLY A 173 -2.01 -15.80 8.38
CA GLY A 173 -2.35 -16.27 7.05
C GLY A 173 -1.44 -15.75 5.94
N LEU A 174 -1.58 -16.37 4.77
CA LEU A 174 -1.00 -15.93 3.52
C LEU A 174 -2.10 -15.28 2.70
N ALA A 175 -2.06 -13.97 2.57
CA ALA A 175 -2.97 -13.23 1.72
C ALA A 175 -2.49 -13.27 0.27
N SER A 176 -3.42 -13.50 -0.65
CA SER A 176 -3.19 -13.47 -2.08
C SER A 176 -4.31 -12.68 -2.75
N GLY A 177 -4.00 -11.92 -3.79
CA GLY A 177 -5.02 -11.13 -4.49
C GLY A 177 -4.68 -10.88 -5.95
N ILE A 178 -5.70 -10.52 -6.70
CA ILE A 178 -5.64 -10.14 -8.10
C ILE A 178 -6.42 -8.86 -8.33
N THR A 179 -5.88 -7.96 -9.14
CA THR A 179 -6.61 -6.79 -9.66
C THR A 179 -6.60 -6.86 -11.17
N VAL A 180 -7.75 -6.79 -11.82
CA VAL A 180 -7.86 -6.67 -13.28
C VAL A 180 -8.16 -5.21 -13.61
N LYS A 181 -7.45 -4.63 -14.58
CA LYS A 181 -7.59 -3.24 -14.99
C LYS A 181 -7.81 -3.13 -16.50
N ALA A 182 -8.62 -2.15 -16.88
CA ALA A 182 -8.77 -1.69 -18.25
C ALA A 182 -8.46 -0.19 -18.31
N GLY A 183 -7.76 0.22 -19.35
CA GLY A 183 -7.34 1.61 -19.55
C GLY A 183 -7.70 2.11 -20.94
N TRP A 184 -8.10 3.38 -21.04
CA TRP A 184 -8.26 4.10 -22.29
C TRP A 184 -7.41 5.36 -22.27
N ARG A 185 -6.54 5.51 -23.26
CA ARG A 185 -5.75 6.72 -23.53
C ARG A 185 -6.43 7.47 -24.68
N GLY A 186 -7.00 8.64 -24.37
CA GLY A 186 -7.58 9.54 -25.36
C GLY A 186 -6.57 10.58 -25.82
N MET A 187 -6.23 10.54 -27.11
CA MET A 187 -5.43 11.57 -27.79
C MET A 187 -6.36 12.50 -28.59
N PRO A 188 -6.13 13.82 -28.52
CA PRO A 188 -6.89 14.77 -29.33
C PRO A 188 -6.47 14.73 -30.80
N ASP A 189 -7.36 15.20 -31.68
CA ASP A 189 -6.99 15.46 -33.07
C ASP A 189 -5.98 16.62 -33.12
N TYR A 190 -4.96 16.47 -33.97
CA TYR A 190 -3.93 17.48 -34.21
C TYR A 190 -4.12 18.18 -35.56
N THR A 191 -3.47 19.31 -35.76
CA THR A 191 -3.56 20.12 -36.97
C THR A 191 -2.52 19.74 -38.01
N ASP A 192 -2.86 19.94 -39.27
CA ASP A 192 -1.94 19.85 -40.38
C ASP A 192 -0.95 21.02 -40.33
N ASN A 193 0.35 20.72 -40.35
CA ASN A 193 1.39 21.73 -40.11
C ASN A 193 1.51 22.77 -41.24
N GLU A 194 0.98 22.50 -42.44
CA GLU A 194 1.06 23.43 -43.58
C GLU A 194 -0.20 24.32 -43.66
N THR A 195 -1.36 23.77 -43.31
CA THR A 195 -2.66 24.45 -43.47
C THR A 195 -3.27 24.94 -42.17
N GLY A 196 -2.78 24.48 -41.01
CA GLY A 196 -3.36 24.75 -39.69
C GLY A 196 -4.74 24.12 -39.47
N ALA A 197 -5.23 23.31 -40.41
CA ALA A 197 -6.55 22.68 -40.35
C ALA A 197 -6.49 21.42 -39.48
N ILE A 198 -7.51 21.19 -38.65
CA ILE A 198 -7.61 19.97 -37.82
C ILE A 198 -7.76 18.74 -38.72
N ILE A 199 -6.89 17.75 -38.54
CA ILE A 199 -6.99 16.46 -39.23
C ILE A 199 -7.97 15.59 -38.46
N ALA A 200 -9.20 15.50 -38.95
CA ALA A 200 -10.26 14.73 -38.32
C ALA A 200 -9.89 13.24 -38.18
N GLY A 201 -10.01 12.70 -36.96
CA GLY A 201 -9.71 11.30 -36.66
C GLY A 201 -8.21 10.99 -36.50
N SER A 202 -7.36 11.99 -36.44
CA SER A 202 -5.93 11.81 -36.19
C SER A 202 -5.61 11.46 -34.72
N GLY A 203 -6.47 11.87 -33.78
CA GLY A 203 -6.38 11.56 -32.36
C GLY A 203 -6.80 10.13 -32.05
N ILE A 204 -7.87 9.61 -32.67
CA ILE A 204 -8.30 8.21 -32.45
C ILE A 204 -7.23 7.22 -32.92
N LYS A 205 -6.47 7.54 -33.97
CA LYS A 205 -5.33 6.74 -34.46
C LYS A 205 -4.18 6.61 -33.46
N GLN A 206 -4.02 7.59 -32.57
CA GLN A 206 -2.98 7.58 -31.51
C GLN A 206 -3.51 7.16 -30.14
N SER A 207 -4.84 7.11 -30.01
CA SER A 207 -5.51 6.64 -28.80
C SER A 207 -5.22 5.16 -28.59
N ALA A 208 -5.18 4.74 -27.33
CA ALA A 208 -4.83 3.36 -26.98
C ALA A 208 -5.81 2.76 -25.98
N PHE A 209 -6.00 1.44 -26.08
CA PHE A 209 -6.72 0.64 -25.11
C PHE A 209 -5.76 -0.36 -24.46
N ALA A 210 -5.80 -0.46 -23.13
CA ALA A 210 -4.96 -1.38 -22.39
C ALA A 210 -5.79 -2.33 -21.52
N ILE A 211 -5.34 -3.57 -21.44
CA ILE A 211 -5.84 -4.56 -20.48
C ILE A 211 -4.66 -5.14 -19.71
N MET A 212 -4.78 -5.21 -18.39
CA MET A 212 -3.68 -5.64 -17.53
C MET A 212 -4.19 -6.23 -16.21
N ALA A 213 -3.30 -6.94 -15.53
CA ALA A 213 -3.56 -7.49 -14.21
C ALA A 213 -2.41 -7.21 -13.25
N ASP A 214 -2.75 -7.09 -11.98
CA ASP A 214 -1.81 -7.12 -10.86
C ASP A 214 -2.03 -8.39 -10.07
N LEU A 215 -0.93 -8.98 -9.59
CA LEU A 215 -0.92 -10.11 -8.68
C LEU A 215 -0.21 -9.70 -7.39
N GLY A 216 -0.74 -10.12 -6.25
CA GLY A 216 -0.20 -9.78 -4.95
C GLY A 216 -0.15 -10.96 -4.01
N PHE A 217 0.87 -10.99 -3.17
CA PHE A 217 0.99 -11.86 -2.00
C PHE A 217 1.41 -11.04 -0.79
N MET A 218 0.91 -11.39 0.39
CA MET A 218 1.29 -10.74 1.64
C MET A 218 1.30 -11.71 2.80
N LEU A 219 2.43 -11.73 3.53
CA LEU A 219 2.65 -12.47 4.75
C LEU A 219 2.68 -11.51 5.93
N GLN A 220 2.12 -11.94 7.05
CA GLN A 220 2.07 -11.14 8.27
C GLN A 220 2.44 -12.00 9.48
N PHE A 221 3.29 -11.47 10.36
CA PHE A 221 3.71 -12.16 11.57
C PHE A 221 4.11 -11.17 12.66
N ASN A 222 4.34 -11.69 13.87
CA ASN A 222 4.88 -10.93 14.98
C ASN A 222 6.39 -11.20 15.12
N PHE A 223 7.20 -10.15 15.18
CA PHE A 223 8.64 -10.23 15.43
C PHE A 223 9.10 -9.02 16.26
N LEU A 224 9.78 -9.27 17.39
CA LEU A 224 10.26 -8.22 18.32
C LEU A 224 9.19 -7.14 18.64
N LYS A 225 8.00 -7.60 19.02
CA LYS A 225 6.85 -6.73 19.27
C LYS A 225 6.80 -6.30 20.73
N PHE A 226 7.10 -5.03 21.00
CA PHE A 226 7.15 -4.47 22.37
C PHE A 226 5.83 -3.83 22.82
N TYR A 227 4.69 -4.31 22.32
CA TYR A 227 3.38 -3.77 22.68
C TYR A 227 2.27 -4.82 22.56
N SER A 228 1.26 -4.71 23.43
CA SER A 228 0.06 -5.53 23.36
C SER A 228 -0.86 -5.02 22.25
N SER A 229 -1.08 -5.88 21.25
CA SER A 229 -2.08 -5.73 20.18
C SER A 229 -2.24 -7.08 19.46
N ARG A 230 -3.43 -7.35 18.91
CA ARG A 230 -3.68 -8.51 18.04
C ARG A 230 -3.10 -8.34 16.63
N ASP A 231 -2.90 -7.09 16.20
CA ASP A 231 -2.40 -6.77 14.86
C ASP A 231 -0.95 -7.24 14.66
N PRO A 232 -0.61 -7.86 13.52
CA PRO A 232 0.78 -8.16 13.21
C PRO A 232 1.62 -6.89 13.14
N ASN A 233 2.88 -7.01 13.50
CA ASN A 233 3.81 -5.90 13.52
C ASN A 233 4.85 -5.95 12.38
N VAL A 234 4.99 -7.09 11.71
CA VAL A 234 5.78 -7.23 10.49
C VAL A 234 4.87 -7.71 9.36
N ARG A 235 5.04 -7.10 8.19
CA ARG A 235 4.40 -7.52 6.94
C ARG A 235 5.43 -7.58 5.83
N ILE A 236 5.37 -8.63 5.03
CA ILE A 236 6.19 -8.80 3.83
C ILE A 236 5.23 -8.96 2.65
N GLY A 237 5.39 -8.12 1.64
CA GLY A 237 4.55 -8.11 0.45
C GLY A 237 5.37 -8.38 -0.81
N PHE A 238 4.78 -9.11 -1.74
CA PHE A 238 5.27 -9.25 -3.11
C PHE A 238 4.16 -8.88 -4.07
N SER A 239 4.48 -8.15 -5.13
CA SER A 239 3.49 -7.79 -6.15
C SER A 239 4.09 -7.74 -7.54
N ALA A 240 3.34 -8.21 -8.52
CA ALA A 240 3.56 -7.93 -9.92
C ALA A 240 2.44 -6.99 -10.38
N GLN A 241 2.78 -5.83 -10.94
CA GLN A 241 1.84 -4.79 -11.32
C GLN A 241 1.84 -4.57 -12.83
N ASN A 242 0.66 -4.23 -13.37
CA ASN A 242 0.42 -3.82 -14.75
C ASN A 242 0.88 -4.85 -15.80
N VAL A 243 0.80 -6.14 -15.47
CA VAL A 243 1.14 -7.23 -16.40
C VAL A 243 0.04 -7.29 -17.46
N GLY A 244 0.36 -6.89 -18.69
CA GLY A 244 -0.65 -6.80 -19.75
C GLY A 244 -0.13 -6.25 -21.07
N VAL A 245 -1.08 -5.81 -21.89
CA VAL A 245 -0.83 -5.29 -23.24
C VAL A 245 -1.66 -4.04 -23.51
N ALA A 246 -1.16 -3.19 -24.39
CA ALA A 246 -1.85 -2.02 -24.92
C ALA A 246 -1.91 -2.09 -26.44
N LEU A 247 -3.01 -1.64 -27.02
CA LEU A 247 -3.28 -1.58 -28.46
C LEU A 247 -3.55 -0.13 -28.87
N THR A 248 -3.04 0.29 -30.01
CA THR A 248 -3.19 1.63 -30.60
C THR A 248 -3.51 1.52 -32.09
N GLY A 249 -3.69 2.64 -32.79
CA GLY A 249 -3.97 2.63 -34.24
C GLY A 249 -5.45 2.52 -34.60
N PHE A 250 -6.36 2.88 -33.69
CA PHE A 250 -7.79 2.79 -33.96
C PHE A 250 -8.20 3.73 -35.11
N GLY A 251 -8.96 3.21 -36.08
CA GLY A 251 -9.34 3.96 -37.28
C GLY A 251 -8.32 3.88 -38.43
N ASP A 252 -7.25 3.11 -38.25
CA ASP A 252 -6.32 2.71 -39.30
C ASP A 252 -5.99 1.21 -39.13
N GLU A 253 -4.72 0.85 -38.92
CA GLU A 253 -4.31 -0.51 -38.57
C GLU A 253 -4.06 -0.66 -37.06
N ILE A 254 -4.79 -1.57 -36.41
CA ILE A 254 -4.61 -1.86 -34.98
C ILE A 254 -3.27 -2.57 -34.78
N LYS A 255 -2.42 -1.98 -33.95
CA LYS A 255 -1.10 -2.51 -33.60
C LYS A 255 -0.85 -2.48 -32.10
N LEU A 256 0.18 -3.20 -31.66
CA LEU A 256 0.65 -3.15 -30.28
C LEU A 256 1.21 -1.75 -29.99
N ASP A 257 0.77 -1.13 -28.91
CA ASP A 257 1.30 0.14 -28.39
C ASP A 257 2.59 -0.12 -27.60
N ASP A 258 3.27 0.93 -27.16
CA ASP A 258 4.43 0.80 -26.27
C ASP A 258 4.11 -0.03 -25.01
N PRO A 259 5.10 -0.73 -24.43
CA PRO A 259 4.88 -1.61 -23.29
C PRO A 259 4.28 -0.86 -22.09
N LEU A 260 3.40 -1.53 -21.37
CA LEU A 260 2.87 -1.02 -20.10
C LEU A 260 3.97 -0.98 -19.03
N PRO A 261 3.88 -0.07 -18.04
CA PRO A 261 4.85 0.06 -16.96
C PRO A 261 4.70 -1.10 -15.96
N THR A 262 5.15 -2.28 -16.38
CA THR A 262 5.11 -3.52 -15.60
C THR A 262 6.21 -3.47 -14.56
N THR A 263 5.89 -3.83 -13.32
CA THR A 263 6.90 -3.89 -12.24
C THR A 263 6.68 -5.10 -11.36
N VAL A 264 7.79 -5.69 -10.88
CA VAL A 264 7.77 -6.64 -9.77
C VAL A 264 8.38 -5.96 -8.55
N ALA A 265 7.71 -6.04 -7.41
CA ALA A 265 8.14 -5.41 -6.18
C ALA A 265 8.13 -6.38 -5.01
N ALA A 266 9.09 -6.21 -4.11
CA ALA A 266 9.15 -6.86 -2.81
C ALA A 266 9.24 -5.76 -1.74
N GLY A 267 8.39 -5.82 -0.73
CA GLY A 267 8.30 -4.80 0.30
C GLY A 267 8.19 -5.38 1.70
N ILE A 268 8.70 -4.64 2.68
CA ILE A 268 8.57 -4.96 4.10
C ILE A 268 8.05 -3.75 4.86
N SER A 269 7.15 -3.98 5.81
CA SER A 269 6.78 -2.97 6.81
C SER A 269 6.94 -3.54 8.22
N VAL A 270 7.48 -2.72 9.12
CA VAL A 270 7.79 -3.10 10.50
C VAL A 270 7.31 -2.00 11.44
N LYS A 271 6.61 -2.42 12.50
CA LYS A 271 6.12 -1.58 13.58
C LYS A 271 6.61 -2.14 14.91
N LEU A 272 7.84 -1.82 15.33
CA LEU A 272 8.40 -2.39 16.58
C LEU A 272 7.72 -1.80 17.83
N ILE A 273 7.34 -0.52 17.75
CA ILE A 273 6.64 0.23 18.79
C ILE A 273 5.37 0.88 18.22
N LYS A 274 4.35 1.11 19.05
CA LYS A 274 3.04 1.62 18.61
C LYS A 274 3.06 2.90 17.75
N PRO A 275 3.91 3.91 18.01
CA PRO A 275 3.84 5.15 17.23
C PRO A 275 4.64 5.12 15.94
N ILE A 276 5.58 4.19 15.73
CA ILE A 276 6.51 4.24 14.59
C ILE A 276 6.33 3.02 13.70
N THR A 277 5.99 3.27 12.44
CA THR A 277 6.01 2.27 11.36
C THR A 277 7.08 2.66 10.36
N VAL A 278 7.90 1.70 9.94
CA VAL A 278 8.90 1.86 8.89
C VAL A 278 8.53 0.92 7.75
N SER A 279 8.66 1.38 6.50
CA SER A 279 8.48 0.58 5.30
C SER A 279 9.65 0.75 4.33
N ALA A 280 9.91 -0.30 3.57
CA ALA A 280 10.93 -0.33 2.53
C ALA A 280 10.47 -1.24 1.40
N ASP A 281 10.64 -0.79 0.15
CA ASP A 281 10.33 -1.57 -1.05
C ASP A 281 11.52 -1.58 -2.01
N PHE A 282 11.76 -2.75 -2.61
CA PHE A 282 12.61 -2.93 -3.79
C PHE A 282 11.73 -3.18 -5.00
N VAL A 283 11.94 -2.44 -6.09
CA VAL A 283 11.11 -2.52 -7.29
C VAL A 283 11.96 -2.70 -8.54
N GLN A 284 11.62 -3.70 -9.33
CA GLN A 284 12.23 -4.01 -10.63
C GLN A 284 11.19 -3.75 -11.74
N PRO A 285 11.37 -2.72 -12.58
CA PRO A 285 10.57 -2.57 -13.79
C PRO A 285 10.93 -3.62 -14.83
N LEU A 286 9.93 -4.07 -15.57
CA LEU A 286 10.06 -5.08 -16.62
C LEU A 286 9.42 -4.57 -17.92
N ASN A 287 10.06 -4.89 -19.04
CA ASN A 287 9.47 -4.69 -20.37
C ASN A 287 8.99 -6.05 -20.89
N LEU A 288 7.67 -6.24 -20.97
CA LEU A 288 7.09 -7.51 -21.41
C LEU A 288 7.19 -7.75 -22.92
N GLN A 289 7.45 -6.70 -23.71
CA GLN A 289 7.63 -6.83 -25.16
C GLN A 289 9.07 -7.16 -25.52
N ASN A 290 10.03 -6.62 -24.77
CA ASN A 290 11.45 -6.96 -24.90
C ASN A 290 12.06 -7.24 -23.53
N ILE A 291 12.08 -8.52 -23.16
CA ILE A 291 12.54 -9.00 -21.85
C ILE A 291 14.01 -8.62 -21.61
N ASN A 292 14.83 -8.39 -22.64
CA ASN A 292 16.23 -8.00 -22.44
C ASN A 292 16.41 -6.50 -22.12
N SER A 293 15.35 -5.70 -22.26
CA SER A 293 15.37 -4.25 -21.99
C SER A 293 14.81 -3.97 -20.60
N TYR A 294 15.64 -4.13 -19.58
CA TYR A 294 15.27 -3.80 -18.20
C TYR A 294 15.56 -2.34 -17.90
N GLN A 295 14.71 -1.73 -17.06
CA GLN A 295 15.10 -0.53 -16.35
C GLN A 295 15.86 -0.90 -15.07
N ILE A 296 16.69 0.01 -14.58
CA ILE A 296 17.43 -0.09 -13.33
C ILE A 296 16.43 -0.26 -12.17
N PRO A 297 16.63 -1.26 -11.29
CA PRO A 297 15.80 -1.40 -10.10
C PRO A 297 15.94 -0.20 -9.18
N TYR A 298 14.89 0.12 -8.45
CA TYR A 298 14.85 1.26 -7.54
C TYR A 298 14.38 0.87 -6.15
N PHE A 299 14.71 1.73 -5.19
CA PHE A 299 14.40 1.53 -3.78
C PHE A 299 13.56 2.67 -3.24
N ASN A 300 12.58 2.31 -2.41
CA ASN A 300 11.71 3.23 -1.71
C ASN A 300 11.79 2.95 -0.22
N SER A 301 11.71 3.99 0.60
CA SER A 301 11.58 3.88 2.05
C SER A 301 10.60 4.92 2.59
N GLY A 302 9.92 4.56 3.68
CA GLY A 302 8.92 5.39 4.33
C GLY A 302 8.93 5.21 5.84
N VAL A 303 8.60 6.28 6.55
CA VAL A 303 8.40 6.29 8.00
C VAL A 303 7.09 7.01 8.30
N SER A 304 6.26 6.37 9.12
CA SER A 304 5.05 6.96 9.68
C SER A 304 5.20 7.07 11.19
N ILE A 305 5.00 8.28 11.72
CA ILE A 305 5.06 8.59 13.15
C ILE A 305 3.68 9.09 13.59
N GLN A 306 3.01 8.29 14.40
CA GLN A 306 1.71 8.61 14.99
C GLN A 306 1.93 9.38 16.31
N PHE A 307 1.62 10.69 16.30
CA PHE A 307 1.71 11.55 17.49
C PHE A 307 0.51 11.39 18.41
N ALA A 308 -0.67 11.22 17.82
CA ALA A 308 -1.94 11.06 18.51
C ALA A 308 -2.79 10.03 17.77
N SER A 309 -3.89 9.58 18.37
CA SER A 309 -4.84 8.67 17.69
C SER A 309 -5.36 9.22 16.37
N PHE A 310 -5.38 10.54 16.20
CA PHE A 310 -5.95 11.25 15.06
C PHE A 310 -4.93 12.02 14.20
N VAL A 311 -3.63 12.01 14.54
CA VAL A 311 -2.58 12.73 13.76
C VAL A 311 -1.35 11.86 13.56
N SER A 312 -0.91 11.77 12.30
CA SER A 312 0.37 11.16 11.93
C SER A 312 1.18 12.04 11.00
N LEU A 313 2.50 12.02 11.17
CA LEU A 313 3.47 12.56 10.23
C LEU A 313 4.05 11.43 9.39
N LEU A 314 4.20 11.70 8.10
CA LEU A 314 4.73 10.78 7.11
C LEU A 314 5.97 11.42 6.49
N ALA A 315 7.01 10.62 6.31
CA ALA A 315 8.22 11.01 5.60
C ALA A 315 8.68 9.83 4.74
N GLY A 316 9.32 10.14 3.61
CA GLY A 316 9.71 9.12 2.66
C GLY A 316 10.83 9.56 1.75
N PHE A 317 11.54 8.56 1.23
CA PHE A 317 12.63 8.70 0.28
C PHE A 317 12.49 7.65 -0.81
N SER A 318 12.61 8.07 -2.07
CA SER A 318 12.58 7.21 -3.24
C SER A 318 13.75 7.57 -4.15
N LEU A 319 14.45 6.54 -4.64
CA LEU A 319 15.57 6.72 -5.55
C LEU A 319 15.32 5.91 -6.82
N LYS A 320 14.61 6.53 -7.77
CA LYS A 320 14.28 5.96 -9.07
C LYS A 320 15.05 6.71 -10.15
N GLY A 321 15.96 6.01 -10.81
CA GLY A 321 16.89 6.61 -11.76
C GLY A 321 17.78 7.68 -11.10
N ALA A 322 18.21 8.66 -11.88
CA ALA A 322 18.98 9.81 -11.40
C ALA A 322 18.13 10.88 -10.68
N ASN A 323 16.87 10.58 -10.30
CA ASN A 323 15.96 11.54 -9.67
C ASN A 323 15.61 11.12 -8.23
N PRO A 324 16.42 11.52 -7.22
CA PRO A 324 16.09 11.30 -5.82
C PRO A 324 14.86 12.13 -5.44
N ARG A 325 13.98 11.53 -4.64
CA ARG A 325 12.73 12.13 -4.20
C ARG A 325 12.60 12.05 -2.70
N ILE A 326 12.33 13.19 -2.08
CA ILE A 326 12.06 13.31 -0.64
C ILE A 326 10.62 13.81 -0.49
N SER A 327 9.84 13.12 0.33
CA SER A 327 8.42 13.40 0.50
C SER A 327 8.09 13.55 1.97
N THR A 328 7.18 14.47 2.29
CA THR A 328 6.60 14.57 3.62
C THR A 328 5.12 14.84 3.55
N GLY A 329 4.37 14.41 4.55
CA GLY A 329 2.94 14.68 4.61
C GLY A 329 2.36 14.48 5.98
N PHE A 330 1.15 15.00 6.16
CA PHE A 330 0.39 14.85 7.38
C PHE A 330 -0.89 14.08 7.09
N GLU A 331 -1.28 13.27 8.07
CA GLU A 331 -2.54 12.56 8.07
C GLU A 331 -3.35 12.94 9.31
N PHE A 332 -4.63 13.22 9.09
CA PHE A 332 -5.59 13.59 10.11
C PHE A 332 -6.81 12.69 10.04
N GLU A 333 -7.30 12.22 11.17
CA GLU A 333 -8.53 11.43 11.25
C GLU A 333 -9.58 12.14 12.12
N VAL A 334 -10.68 12.58 11.51
CA VAL A 334 -11.76 13.31 12.19
C VAL A 334 -13.09 12.72 11.76
N ALA A 335 -13.94 12.34 12.71
CA ALA A 335 -15.31 11.87 12.45
C ALA A 335 -15.40 10.76 11.37
N LYS A 336 -14.52 9.74 11.44
CA LYS A 336 -14.38 8.64 10.46
C LYS A 336 -13.93 9.06 9.05
N ILE A 337 -13.44 10.28 8.90
CA ILE A 337 -12.81 10.76 7.68
C ILE A 337 -11.32 10.87 7.93
N ARG A 338 -10.53 10.18 7.12
CA ARG A 338 -9.06 10.28 7.11
C ARG A 338 -8.63 11.15 5.94
N LEU A 339 -8.06 12.30 6.25
CA LEU A 339 -7.50 13.26 5.31
C LEU A 339 -5.98 13.11 5.28
N ASN A 340 -5.39 13.23 4.10
CA ASN A 340 -3.95 13.31 3.97
C ASN A 340 -3.56 14.39 2.97
N MET A 341 -2.47 15.08 3.29
CA MET A 341 -1.82 16.07 2.45
C MET A 341 -0.34 15.75 2.35
N ASN A 342 0.20 15.82 1.14
CA ASN A 342 1.60 15.56 0.84
C ASN A 342 2.22 16.72 0.07
N TYR A 343 3.51 16.91 0.33
CA TYR A 343 4.41 17.64 -0.54
C TYR A 343 5.63 16.78 -0.85
N THR A 344 6.04 16.78 -2.11
CA THR A 344 7.14 15.97 -2.60
C THR A 344 8.16 16.83 -3.32
N LEU A 345 9.41 16.76 -2.88
CA LEU A 345 10.59 17.40 -3.46
C LEU A 345 11.36 16.40 -4.33
N ASP A 346 11.64 16.77 -5.57
CA ASP A 346 12.56 16.09 -6.48
C ASP A 346 13.20 17.08 -7.47
N LEU A 347 14.00 16.58 -8.43
CA LEU A 347 14.68 17.43 -9.41
C LEU A 347 13.75 18.19 -10.37
N THR A 348 12.46 17.82 -10.41
CA THR A 348 11.45 18.49 -11.25
C THR A 348 10.57 19.47 -10.46
N THR A 349 10.72 19.49 -9.13
CA THR A 349 9.87 20.27 -8.24
C THR A 349 10.23 21.76 -8.33
N SER A 350 9.22 22.62 -8.34
CA SER A 350 9.36 24.08 -8.26
C SER A 350 8.70 24.58 -6.98
N ALA A 351 9.36 25.54 -6.33
CA ALA A 351 8.83 26.24 -5.14
C ALA A 351 8.01 27.49 -5.51
N ALA A 352 8.10 27.96 -6.76
CA ALA A 352 7.39 29.13 -7.26
C ALA A 352 7.09 28.96 -8.77
N PRO A 353 5.88 28.51 -9.14
CA PRO A 353 4.77 28.10 -8.27
C PRO A 353 5.04 26.79 -7.54
N VAL A 354 4.43 26.62 -6.36
CA VAL A 354 4.45 25.34 -5.62
C VAL A 354 3.74 24.29 -6.48
N ASN A 355 4.46 23.24 -6.86
CA ASN A 355 3.93 22.11 -7.61
C ASN A 355 4.07 20.81 -6.79
N ARG A 356 3.40 19.75 -7.24
CA ARG A 356 3.51 18.41 -6.65
C ARG A 356 2.86 18.24 -5.27
N ILE A 357 1.59 18.63 -5.22
CA ILE A 357 0.73 18.44 -4.05
C ILE A 357 -0.23 17.29 -4.34
N SER A 358 -0.34 16.38 -3.38
CA SER A 358 -1.26 15.24 -3.46
C SER A 358 -2.13 15.19 -2.21
N LEU A 359 -3.44 15.05 -2.42
CA LEU A 359 -4.48 15.08 -1.40
C LEU A 359 -5.27 13.77 -1.44
N SER A 360 -5.74 13.32 -0.28
CA SER A 360 -6.70 12.24 -0.21
C SER A 360 -7.73 12.45 0.89
N ALA A 361 -8.97 12.09 0.61
CA ALA A 361 -10.05 12.03 1.58
C ALA A 361 -10.65 10.62 1.59
N LYS A 362 -10.58 9.94 2.74
CA LYS A 362 -11.00 8.54 2.90
C LYS A 362 -12.10 8.47 3.94
N LEU A 363 -13.27 7.97 3.54
CA LEU A 363 -14.38 7.69 4.43
C LEU A 363 -14.28 6.26 4.97
N LEU A 364 -14.20 6.13 6.28
CA LEU A 364 -14.10 4.87 7.01
C LEU A 364 -15.51 4.39 7.40
N LEU A 365 -16.03 3.39 6.68
CA LEU A 365 -17.38 2.86 6.89
C LEU A 365 -17.45 1.78 7.98
N GLY A 366 -16.32 1.50 8.65
CA GLY A 366 -16.19 0.51 9.71
C GLY A 366 -15.94 -0.91 9.19
N ASP A 367 -16.00 -1.89 10.08
CA ASP A 367 -15.52 -3.26 9.84
C ASP A 367 -16.63 -4.30 9.70
N LYS A 368 -17.90 -3.87 9.57
CA LYS A 368 -19.09 -4.73 9.48
C LYS A 368 -19.26 -5.70 10.67
N GLY A 369 -18.76 -5.34 11.86
CA GLY A 369 -18.92 -6.12 13.09
C GLY A 369 -17.86 -7.20 13.30
N ARG A 370 -16.79 -7.22 12.48
CA ARG A 370 -15.70 -8.20 12.63
C ARG A 370 -14.97 -8.05 13.97
N SER A 371 -14.69 -6.84 14.42
CA SER A 371 -14.08 -6.58 15.74
C SER A 371 -14.95 -7.04 16.90
N VAL A 372 -16.28 -6.98 16.76
CA VAL A 372 -17.22 -7.48 17.79
C VAL A 372 -17.12 -9.00 17.90
N ILE A 373 -17.08 -9.71 16.77
CA ILE A 373 -16.88 -11.17 16.76
C ILE A 373 -15.51 -11.52 17.36
N ASP A 374 -14.47 -10.78 16.98
CA ASP A 374 -13.12 -10.99 17.51
C ASP A 374 -13.05 -10.78 19.03
N ALA A 375 -13.76 -9.77 19.56
CA ALA A 375 -13.85 -9.51 20.99
C ALA A 375 -14.63 -10.61 21.73
N GLN A 376 -15.71 -11.14 21.14
CA GLN A 376 -16.47 -12.26 21.71
C GLN A 376 -15.64 -13.55 21.77
N VAL A 377 -14.84 -13.82 20.74
CA VAL A 377 -13.89 -14.95 20.75
C VAL A 377 -12.88 -14.80 21.89
N ASP A 378 -12.32 -13.60 22.06
CA ASP A 378 -11.36 -13.32 23.14
C ASP A 378 -12.02 -13.44 24.53
N GLU A 379 -13.29 -13.05 24.67
CA GLU A 379 -14.08 -13.19 25.90
C GLU A 379 -14.32 -14.67 26.25
N TYR A 380 -14.79 -15.48 25.31
CA TYR A 380 -14.95 -16.93 25.54
C TYR A 380 -13.62 -17.58 25.90
N TYR A 381 -12.54 -17.20 25.25
CA TYR A 381 -11.22 -17.73 25.58
C TYR A 381 -10.80 -17.41 27.03
N GLN A 382 -11.02 -16.17 27.50
CA GLN A 382 -10.74 -15.76 28.87
C GLN A 382 -11.62 -16.50 29.89
N ILE A 383 -12.90 -16.71 29.60
CA ILE A 383 -13.80 -17.49 30.46
C ILE A 383 -13.32 -18.95 30.55
N GLY A 384 -12.93 -19.56 29.42
CA GLY A 384 -12.40 -20.92 29.42
C GLY A 384 -11.09 -21.05 30.21
N LEU A 385 -10.21 -20.05 30.16
CA LEU A 385 -8.99 -20.02 31.01
C LEU A 385 -9.34 -20.00 32.50
N LYS A 386 -10.41 -19.30 32.89
CA LYS A 386 -10.88 -19.28 34.28
C LYS A 386 -11.38 -20.66 34.72
N TYR A 387 -12.21 -21.32 33.91
CA TYR A 387 -12.68 -22.68 34.19
C TYR A 387 -11.53 -23.69 34.27
N TYR A 388 -10.55 -23.56 33.37
CA TYR A 388 -9.37 -24.40 33.37
C TYR A 388 -8.54 -24.23 34.66
N ALA A 389 -8.36 -22.98 35.11
CA ALA A 389 -7.68 -22.69 36.37
C ALA A 389 -8.43 -23.22 37.60
N ASP A 390 -9.76 -23.27 37.55
CA ASP A 390 -10.64 -23.84 38.59
C ASP A 390 -10.75 -25.39 38.50
N ALA A 391 -9.93 -26.04 37.66
CA ALA A 391 -9.96 -27.49 37.37
C ALA A 391 -11.31 -28.02 36.82
N LYS A 392 -12.12 -27.13 36.24
CA LYS A 392 -13.38 -27.47 35.55
C LYS A 392 -13.11 -27.66 34.06
N TRP A 393 -12.41 -28.74 33.72
CA TRP A 393 -11.87 -28.95 32.37
C TRP A 393 -12.96 -29.16 31.31
N GLU A 394 -14.04 -29.84 31.65
CA GLU A 394 -15.20 -30.05 30.76
C GLU A 394 -15.89 -28.73 30.42
N ASP A 395 -16.12 -27.88 31.43
CA ASP A 395 -16.69 -26.54 31.24
C ASP A 395 -15.77 -25.65 30.37
N ALA A 396 -14.46 -25.74 30.59
CA ALA A 396 -13.46 -25.02 29.79
C ALA A 396 -13.53 -25.44 28.31
N ILE A 397 -13.65 -26.74 28.03
CA ILE A 397 -13.79 -27.27 26.68
C ILE A 397 -15.06 -26.73 26.02
N LEU A 398 -16.21 -26.77 26.70
CA LEU A 398 -17.48 -26.29 26.15
C LEU A 398 -17.41 -24.82 25.73
N VAL A 399 -16.81 -23.97 26.57
CA VAL A 399 -16.68 -22.53 26.27
C VAL A 399 -15.71 -22.29 25.11
N TRP A 400 -14.60 -23.02 25.05
CA TRP A 400 -13.66 -22.92 23.94
C TRP A 400 -14.23 -23.45 22.62
N GLU A 401 -15.13 -24.43 22.66
CA GLU A 401 -15.89 -24.88 21.49
C GLU A 401 -16.81 -23.77 20.94
N GLU A 402 -17.43 -22.97 21.81
CA GLU A 402 -18.19 -21.77 21.37
C GLU A 402 -17.28 -20.73 20.69
N ALA A 403 -16.06 -20.51 21.20
CA ALA A 403 -15.08 -19.63 20.57
C ALA A 403 -14.71 -20.13 19.14
N ILE A 404 -14.55 -21.44 18.98
CA ILE A 404 -14.22 -22.07 17.68
C ILE A 404 -15.39 -22.00 16.68
N LYS A 405 -16.64 -22.00 17.15
CA LYS A 405 -17.81 -21.78 16.27
C LYS A 405 -17.77 -20.39 15.62
N LEU A 406 -17.31 -19.39 16.37
CA LEU A 406 -17.14 -18.02 15.86
C LEU A 406 -15.88 -17.87 15.00
N ASN A 407 -14.76 -18.46 15.42
CA ASN A 407 -13.51 -18.48 14.68
C ASN A 407 -12.86 -19.86 14.70
N LYS A 408 -13.07 -20.60 13.60
CA LYS A 408 -12.60 -21.99 13.43
C LYS A 408 -11.08 -22.17 13.56
N ARG A 409 -10.29 -21.11 13.40
CA ARG A 409 -8.81 -21.13 13.44
C ARG A 409 -8.26 -20.30 14.59
N PHE A 410 -9.01 -20.19 15.68
CA PHE A 410 -8.50 -19.55 16.89
C PHE A 410 -7.59 -20.53 17.65
N ASP A 411 -6.30 -20.50 17.31
CA ASP A 411 -5.26 -21.42 17.81
C ASP A 411 -5.24 -21.57 19.34
N PRO A 412 -5.38 -20.49 20.16
CA PRO A 412 -5.35 -20.62 21.61
C PRO A 412 -6.47 -21.48 22.20
N ALA A 413 -7.69 -21.42 21.65
CA ALA A 413 -8.79 -22.28 22.10
C ALA A 413 -8.58 -23.74 21.68
N ILE A 414 -8.04 -23.97 20.47
CA ILE A 414 -7.73 -25.33 19.99
C ILE A 414 -6.68 -25.98 20.90
N GLN A 415 -5.60 -25.27 21.20
CA GLN A 415 -4.55 -25.74 22.12
C GLN A 415 -5.08 -25.90 23.55
N GLY A 416 -5.95 -24.98 23.99
CA GLY A 416 -6.63 -25.07 25.28
C GLY A 416 -7.45 -26.35 25.41
N ILE A 417 -8.32 -26.66 24.43
CA ILE A 417 -9.15 -27.87 24.42
C ILE A 417 -8.28 -29.13 24.47
N GLN A 418 -7.22 -29.20 23.67
CA GLN A 418 -6.29 -30.33 23.70
C GLN A 418 -5.66 -30.50 25.10
N SER A 419 -5.22 -29.40 25.71
CA SER A 419 -4.64 -29.41 27.05
C SER A 419 -5.64 -29.85 28.12
N ALA A 420 -6.91 -29.40 28.03
CA ALA A 420 -7.97 -29.82 28.95
C ALA A 420 -8.34 -31.29 28.80
N ARG A 421 -8.44 -31.80 27.56
CA ARG A 421 -8.70 -33.23 27.30
C ARG A 421 -7.59 -34.11 27.90
N TYR A 422 -6.33 -33.70 27.74
CA TYR A 422 -5.21 -34.40 28.34
C TYR A 422 -5.28 -34.44 29.88
N GLN A 423 -5.69 -33.34 30.54
CA GLN A 423 -5.86 -33.32 32.00
C GLN A 423 -6.97 -34.26 32.46
N ILE A 424 -8.10 -34.31 31.76
CA ILE A 424 -9.20 -35.22 32.06
C ILE A 424 -8.73 -36.67 31.95
N GLU A 425 -8.08 -37.04 30.83
CA GLU A 425 -7.55 -38.40 30.62
C GLU A 425 -6.53 -38.80 31.70
N MET A 426 -5.61 -37.90 32.05
CA MET A 426 -4.62 -38.14 33.10
C MET A 426 -5.29 -38.35 34.47
N PHE A 427 -6.31 -37.56 34.80
CA PHE A 427 -7.02 -37.69 36.07
C PHE A 427 -7.81 -38.99 36.16
N GLN A 428 -8.44 -39.42 35.06
CA GLN A 428 -9.11 -40.73 34.96
C GLN A 428 -8.13 -41.87 35.18
N MET A 429 -6.97 -41.86 34.52
CA MET A 429 -5.92 -42.88 34.71
C MET A 429 -5.46 -42.99 36.16
N ILE A 430 -5.31 -41.85 36.86
CA ILE A 430 -4.95 -41.83 38.28
C ILE A 430 -6.06 -42.47 39.12
N GLN A 431 -7.32 -42.11 38.89
CA GLN A 431 -8.45 -42.68 39.62
C GLN A 431 -8.56 -44.20 39.42
N ASP A 432 -8.40 -44.66 38.19
CA ASP A 432 -8.46 -46.09 37.85
C ASP A 432 -7.32 -46.86 38.56
N SER A 433 -6.11 -46.29 38.59
CA SER A 433 -4.98 -46.90 39.31
C SER A 433 -5.20 -46.97 40.83
N LEU A 434 -5.82 -45.95 41.41
CA LEU A 434 -6.12 -45.92 42.85
C LEU A 434 -7.24 -46.88 43.23
N GLN A 435 -8.18 -47.18 42.32
CA GLN A 435 -9.20 -48.20 42.53
C GLN A 435 -8.62 -49.62 42.44
N LEU A 436 -7.71 -49.86 41.50
CA LEU A 436 -7.01 -51.15 41.37
C LEU A 436 -6.18 -51.50 42.61
N ASP A 437 -5.54 -50.51 43.26
CA ASP A 437 -4.79 -50.71 44.51
C ASP A 437 -5.68 -50.94 45.76
N GLN A 438 -6.99 -50.64 45.69
CA GLN A 438 -7.94 -50.89 46.79
C GLN A 438 -8.60 -52.28 46.74
N ASP A 439 -8.54 -52.94 45.58
CA ASP A 439 -9.09 -54.29 45.35
C ASP A 439 -8.07 -55.42 45.59
N TYR A 440 -6.85 -55.08 46.02
CA TYR A 440 -5.81 -55.99 46.55
C TYR A 440 -5.59 -55.77 48.03
#